data_AF-A0A954SHL7-F1
#
_entry.id   AF-A0A954SHL7-F1
#
_cell.length_a   1.000
_cell.length_b   1.000
_cell.length_c   1.000
_cell.angle_alpha   90.00
_cell.angle_beta   90.00
_cell.angle_gamma   90.00
#
_symmetry.space_group_name_H-M   'P 1'
#
loop_
_entity.id
_entity.type
_entity.pdbx_description
1 polymer ?
#
loop_
_entity_poly.entity_id
_entity_poly.type
_entity_poly.pdbx_seq_one_letter_code
_entity_poly.pdbx_strand_id
1 'polypeptide(L)'
;GEWRTQAASNRQGSAGLLPAEQGETLSEEEQRLQSHARQVYQDRIDAGVAREQARKDLPLCTYTEAYWKIDLHNLLHFLALRMDSHAQLEIRNYATTIGEKIVAPLFPIVWEAFQDYRMQSMFLTRLDVHVLQQLSANAAASGTAPPFSMEAFLAAQHPDWAPLTRSRERDECLSKLQRMGLVVDGETT
;
A
#
# COMPACT_ATOMS: atom_id res chain seq x y z
N GLY A 1 8.93 9.01 -18.97
CA GLY A 1 8.60 8.52 -17.61
C GLY A 1 7.23 7.89 -17.64
N GLU A 2 6.98 6.93 -16.75
CA GLU A 2 5.63 6.34 -16.59
C GLU A 2 4.76 7.27 -15.73
N TRP A 3 3.80 7.93 -16.36
CA TRP A 3 2.84 8.79 -15.66
C TRP A 3 1.61 8.00 -15.24
N ARG A 4 1.08 8.28 -14.05
CA ARG A 4 -0.04 7.53 -13.46
C ARG A 4 -1.29 8.38 -13.30
N THR A 5 -2.45 7.76 -13.45
CA THR A 5 -3.76 8.38 -13.18
C THR A 5 -4.06 8.40 -11.68
N GLN A 6 -4.99 9.27 -11.27
CA GLN A 6 -5.43 9.38 -9.88
C GLN A 6 -6.33 8.20 -9.47
N ALA A 7 -6.10 7.61 -8.31
CA ALA A 7 -6.99 6.57 -7.79
C ALA A 7 -8.35 7.14 -7.33
N ALA A 8 -9.44 6.45 -7.68
CA ALA A 8 -10.81 6.89 -7.35
C ALA A 8 -11.14 6.76 -5.85
N SER A 9 -10.57 5.76 -5.16
CA SER A 9 -10.82 5.47 -3.74
C SER A 9 -9.79 6.12 -2.80
N ASN A 10 -8.57 6.38 -3.27
CA ASN A 10 -7.49 6.96 -2.48
C ASN A 10 -7.01 8.27 -3.11
N ARG A 11 -7.38 9.40 -2.51
CA ARG A 11 -6.99 10.75 -2.98
C ARG A 11 -5.48 11.02 -2.95
N GLN A 12 -4.70 10.19 -2.28
CA GLN A 12 -3.23 10.28 -2.23
C GLN A 12 -2.54 9.17 -3.03
N GLY A 13 -3.30 8.28 -3.68
CA GLY A 13 -2.78 7.13 -4.42
C GLY A 13 -2.94 7.28 -5.94
N SER A 14 -2.10 6.56 -6.68
CA SER A 14 -2.20 6.45 -8.13
C SER A 14 -2.91 5.16 -8.56
N ALA A 15 -3.49 5.14 -9.75
CA ALA A 15 -4.12 3.98 -10.37
C ALA A 15 -3.34 3.51 -11.61
N GLY A 16 -3.93 3.61 -12.80
CA GLY A 16 -3.38 3.11 -14.06
C GLY A 16 -2.33 4.03 -14.68
N LEU A 17 -1.75 3.61 -15.80
CA LEU A 17 -0.80 4.41 -16.58
C LEU A 17 -1.54 5.33 -17.56
N LEU A 18 -0.96 6.50 -17.84
CA LEU A 18 -1.35 7.32 -18.98
C LEU A 18 -0.83 6.71 -20.29
N PRO A 19 -1.44 7.05 -21.45
CA PRO A 19 -0.93 6.66 -22.75
C PRO A 19 0.52 7.10 -22.96
N ALA A 20 1.33 6.25 -23.60
CA ALA A 20 2.76 6.47 -23.76
C ALA A 20 3.10 7.80 -24.46
N GLU A 21 2.40 8.12 -25.55
CA GLU A 21 2.60 9.37 -26.31
C GLU A 21 2.37 10.63 -25.46
N GLN A 22 1.30 10.63 -24.65
CA GLN A 22 1.05 11.72 -23.70
C GLN A 22 2.13 11.76 -22.63
N GLY A 23 2.56 10.59 -22.13
CA GLY A 23 3.62 10.48 -21.14
C GLY A 23 4.98 10.98 -21.64
N GLU A 24 5.30 10.80 -22.92
CA GLU A 24 6.52 11.33 -23.54
C GLU A 24 6.50 12.87 -23.53
N THR A 25 5.42 13.48 -23.99
CA THR A 25 5.28 14.94 -23.99
C THR A 25 5.41 15.52 -22.57
N LEU A 26 4.72 14.92 -21.59
CA LEU A 26 4.82 15.35 -20.18
C LEU A 26 6.24 15.19 -19.62
N SER A 27 6.95 14.14 -20.02
CA SER A 27 8.34 13.91 -19.60
C SER A 27 9.29 14.95 -20.19
N GLU A 28 9.09 15.35 -21.45
CA GLU A 28 9.88 16.42 -22.06
C GLU A 28 9.63 17.77 -21.37
N GLU A 29 8.37 18.09 -21.06
CA GLU A 29 8.02 19.30 -20.33
C GLU A 29 8.64 19.33 -18.93
N GLU A 30 8.57 18.21 -18.21
CA GLU A 30 9.25 18.04 -16.92
C GLU A 30 10.75 18.28 -17.05
N GLN A 31 11.41 17.69 -18.07
CA GLN A 31 12.84 17.87 -18.29
C GLN A 31 13.21 19.33 -18.58
N ARG A 32 12.42 20.03 -19.39
CA ARG A 32 12.61 21.47 -19.67
C ARG A 32 12.50 22.28 -18.38
N LEU A 33 11.45 22.03 -17.57
CA LEU A 33 11.24 22.71 -16.29
C LEU A 33 12.42 22.48 -15.32
N GLN A 34 12.84 21.22 -15.14
CA GLN A 34 13.96 20.88 -14.26
C GLN A 34 15.26 21.50 -14.74
N SER A 35 15.50 21.55 -16.05
CA SER A 35 16.69 22.17 -16.64
C SER A 35 16.71 23.68 -16.38
N HIS A 36 15.56 24.35 -16.56
CA HIS A 36 15.44 25.78 -16.28
C HIS A 36 15.64 26.09 -14.78
N ALA A 37 15.04 25.30 -13.88
CA ALA A 37 15.22 25.46 -12.43
C ALA A 37 16.70 25.32 -12.02
N ARG A 38 17.45 24.38 -12.63
CA ARG A 38 18.89 24.24 -12.42
C ARG A 38 19.68 25.45 -12.94
N GLN A 39 19.30 26.00 -14.10
CA GLN A 39 19.93 27.20 -14.64
C GLN A 39 19.73 28.40 -13.70
N VAL A 40 18.50 28.64 -13.26
CA VAL A 40 18.18 29.72 -12.30
C VAL A 40 18.97 29.56 -10.99
N TYR A 41 19.11 28.33 -10.50
CA TYR A 41 19.98 28.04 -9.35
C TYR A 41 21.44 28.45 -9.63
N GLN A 42 21.99 28.05 -10.78
CA GLN A 42 23.39 28.35 -11.14
C GLN A 42 23.63 29.86 -11.31
N ASP A 43 22.74 30.57 -12.00
CA ASP A 43 22.84 32.03 -12.21
C ASP A 43 22.90 32.78 -10.87
N ARG A 44 22.14 32.32 -9.87
CA ARG A 44 22.16 32.88 -8.52
C ARG A 44 23.47 32.59 -7.80
N ILE A 45 24.01 31.38 -7.93
CA ILE A 45 25.32 31.04 -7.37
C ILE A 45 26.41 31.93 -7.98
N ASP A 46 26.38 32.12 -9.30
CA ASP A 46 27.37 32.94 -10.02
C ASP A 46 27.27 34.43 -9.65
N ALA A 47 26.07 34.90 -9.32
CA ALA A 47 25.82 36.24 -8.78
C ALA A 47 26.20 36.41 -7.29
N GLY A 48 26.70 35.37 -6.63
CA GLY A 48 27.13 35.41 -5.22
C GLY A 48 25.99 35.26 -4.20
N VAL A 49 24.81 34.78 -4.61
CA VAL A 49 23.71 34.49 -3.69
C VAL A 49 24.05 33.30 -2.80
N ALA A 50 23.68 33.38 -1.51
CA ALA A 50 23.89 32.28 -0.58
C ALA A 50 23.14 31.01 -0.99
N ARG A 51 23.77 29.84 -0.84
CA ARG A 51 23.28 28.55 -1.40
C ARG A 51 21.88 28.17 -0.92
N GLU A 52 21.58 28.45 0.34
CA GLU A 52 20.27 28.20 0.95
C GLU A 52 19.16 29.06 0.35
N GLN A 53 19.50 30.26 -0.15
CA GLN A 53 18.57 31.11 -0.89
C GLN A 53 18.48 30.69 -2.35
N ALA A 54 19.59 30.32 -2.98
CA ALA A 54 19.63 29.91 -4.38
C ALA A 54 18.77 28.65 -4.64
N ARG A 55 18.80 27.67 -3.72
CA ARG A 55 18.14 26.36 -3.88
C ARG A 55 16.62 26.35 -3.69
N LYS A 56 15.99 27.47 -3.37
CA LYS A 56 14.55 27.53 -3.00
C LYS A 56 13.61 27.02 -4.10
N ASP A 57 14.00 27.20 -5.35
CA ASP A 57 13.19 26.81 -6.52
C ASP A 57 13.60 25.45 -7.10
N LEU A 58 14.53 24.73 -6.47
CA LEU A 58 14.84 23.37 -6.89
C LEU A 58 13.64 22.44 -6.58
N PRO A 59 13.21 21.62 -7.54
CA PRO A 59 12.05 20.76 -7.39
C PRO A 59 12.30 19.64 -6.38
N LEU A 60 11.23 19.11 -5.78
CA LEU A 60 11.29 18.02 -4.79
C LEU A 60 11.89 16.71 -5.33
N CYS A 61 11.89 16.52 -6.66
CA CYS A 61 12.54 15.39 -7.31
C CYS A 61 14.07 15.49 -7.35
N THR A 62 14.66 16.55 -6.79
CA THR A 62 16.11 16.70 -6.64
C THR A 62 16.64 15.63 -5.71
N TYR A 63 17.55 14.79 -6.21
CA TYR A 63 18.21 13.77 -5.40
C TYR A 63 18.91 14.39 -4.21
N THR A 64 18.83 13.67 -3.09
CA THR A 64 19.55 14.02 -1.86
C THR A 64 20.14 12.75 -1.26
N GLU A 65 21.20 12.93 -0.50
CA GLU A 65 21.86 11.86 0.23
C GLU A 65 21.71 12.13 1.72
N ALA A 66 21.43 11.08 2.48
CA ALA A 66 21.31 11.18 3.92
C ALA A 66 21.92 9.94 4.57
N TYR A 67 22.62 10.15 5.68
CA TYR A 67 23.00 9.06 6.57
C TYR A 67 21.81 8.72 7.46
N TRP A 68 21.39 7.46 7.41
CA TRP A 68 20.29 6.97 8.21
C TRP A 68 20.76 5.88 9.17
N LYS A 69 20.64 6.15 10.47
CA LYS A 69 20.90 5.18 11.55
C LYS A 69 19.57 4.88 12.25
N ILE A 70 19.26 3.60 12.39
CA ILE A 70 18.03 3.11 13.00
C ILE A 70 18.29 1.74 13.63
N ASP A 71 17.57 1.39 14.69
CA ASP A 71 17.58 0.03 15.24
C ASP A 71 16.70 -0.92 14.42
N LEU A 72 16.88 -2.23 14.62
CA LEU A 72 16.19 -3.24 13.83
C LEU A 72 14.66 -3.22 14.06
N HIS A 73 14.17 -2.94 15.27
CA HIS A 73 12.73 -2.92 15.54
C HIS A 73 12.02 -1.81 14.76
N ASN A 74 12.56 -0.59 14.84
CA ASN A 74 12.01 0.55 14.13
C ASN A 74 12.21 0.43 12.61
N LEU A 75 13.30 -0.21 12.16
CA LEU A 75 13.49 -0.53 10.75
C LEU A 75 12.41 -1.47 10.23
N LEU A 76 12.10 -2.56 10.94
CA LEU A 76 11.02 -3.48 10.54
C LEU A 76 9.66 -2.79 10.51
N HIS A 77 9.40 -1.87 11.46
CA HIS A 77 8.19 -1.05 11.41
C HIS A 77 8.14 -0.15 10.18
N PHE A 78 9.24 0.53 9.84
CA PHE A 78 9.36 1.31 8.61
C PHE A 78 9.11 0.45 7.37
N LEU A 79 9.72 -0.73 7.30
CA LEU A 79 9.55 -1.66 6.18
C LEU A 79 8.09 -2.09 6.04
N ALA A 80 7.40 -2.41 7.15
CA ALA A 80 5.99 -2.77 7.11
C ALA A 80 5.11 -1.68 6.50
N LEU A 81 5.40 -0.41 6.80
CA LEU A 81 4.63 0.72 6.26
C LEU A 81 4.99 1.06 4.81
N ARG A 82 6.25 0.86 4.41
CA ARG A 82 6.75 1.34 3.12
C ARG A 82 6.83 0.26 2.04
N MET A 83 6.82 -1.01 2.41
CA MET A 83 6.66 -2.12 1.47
C MET A 83 5.19 -2.34 1.05
N ASP A 84 4.24 -1.69 1.74
CA ASP A 84 2.81 -1.78 1.43
C ASP A 84 2.49 -1.31 0.00
N SER A 85 1.52 -1.95 -0.66
CA SER A 85 1.11 -1.64 -2.03
C SER A 85 0.51 -0.23 -2.18
N HIS A 86 -0.02 0.36 -1.10
CA HIS A 86 -0.54 1.72 -1.07
C HIS A 86 0.55 2.79 -0.86
N ALA A 87 1.77 2.39 -0.46
CA ALA A 87 2.90 3.31 -0.39
C ALA A 87 3.32 3.76 -1.79
N GLN A 88 3.87 4.97 -1.90
CA GLN A 88 4.38 5.51 -3.16
C GLN A 88 5.48 4.59 -3.71
N LEU A 89 5.49 4.36 -5.03
CA LEU A 89 6.38 3.38 -5.66
C LEU A 89 7.85 3.66 -5.33
N GLU A 90 8.27 4.92 -5.36
CA GLU A 90 9.65 5.33 -5.16
C GLU A 90 10.16 4.90 -3.77
N ILE A 91 9.42 5.23 -2.69
CA ILE A 91 9.81 4.82 -1.33
C ILE A 91 9.68 3.31 -1.12
N ARG A 92 8.71 2.67 -1.80
CA ARG A 92 8.55 1.22 -1.75
C ARG A 92 9.76 0.51 -2.35
N ASN A 93 10.30 0.98 -3.48
CA ASN A 93 11.49 0.41 -4.09
C ASN A 93 12.71 0.48 -3.14
N TYR A 94 12.90 1.60 -2.45
CA TYR A 94 13.93 1.73 -1.41
C TYR A 94 13.69 0.75 -0.26
N ALA A 95 12.47 0.69 0.27
CA ALA A 95 12.13 -0.19 1.39
C ALA A 95 12.29 -1.68 1.02
N THR A 96 11.80 -2.11 -0.14
CA THR A 96 11.95 -3.48 -0.65
C THR A 96 13.44 -3.82 -0.81
N THR A 97 14.26 -2.92 -1.35
CA THR A 97 15.71 -3.16 -1.47
C THR A 97 16.36 -3.33 -0.10
N ILE A 98 16.05 -2.44 0.86
CA ILE A 98 16.57 -2.54 2.23
C ILE A 98 16.12 -3.85 2.90
N GLY A 99 14.83 -4.19 2.81
CA GLY A 99 14.27 -5.38 3.41
C GLY A 99 14.84 -6.67 2.80
N GLU A 100 14.70 -6.85 1.50
CA GLU A 100 15.01 -8.12 0.83
C GLU A 100 16.50 -8.32 0.55
N LYS A 101 17.26 -7.25 0.30
CA LYS A 101 18.68 -7.35 -0.10
C LYS A 101 19.66 -7.09 1.03
N ILE A 102 19.22 -6.47 2.13
CA ILE A 102 20.09 -6.15 3.27
C ILE A 102 19.60 -6.82 4.55
N VAL A 103 18.36 -6.59 4.97
CA VAL A 103 17.86 -7.14 6.24
C VAL A 103 17.68 -8.66 6.17
N ALA A 104 17.04 -9.17 5.11
CA ALA A 104 16.76 -10.60 4.98
C ALA A 104 18.04 -11.47 4.99
N PRO A 105 19.13 -11.14 4.28
CA PRO A 105 20.36 -11.92 4.34
C PRO A 105 21.12 -11.79 5.66
N LEU A 106 21.09 -10.62 6.31
CA LEU A 106 21.83 -10.37 7.55
C LEU A 106 21.12 -10.92 8.80
N PHE A 107 19.78 -10.91 8.82
CA PHE A 107 18.96 -11.31 9.96
C PHE A 107 17.84 -12.28 9.55
N PRO A 108 18.17 -13.47 9.03
CA PRO A 108 17.20 -14.36 8.38
C PRO A 108 16.07 -14.81 9.31
N ILE A 109 16.37 -15.15 10.57
CA ILE A 109 15.35 -15.58 11.55
C ILE A 109 14.39 -14.43 11.88
N VAL A 110 14.91 -13.21 12.00
CA VAL A 110 14.09 -12.02 12.27
C VAL A 110 13.24 -11.68 11.05
N TRP A 111 13.80 -11.84 9.84
CA TRP A 111 13.09 -11.62 8.59
C TRP A 111 11.95 -12.61 8.40
N GLU A 112 12.18 -13.90 8.68
CA GLU A 112 11.14 -14.94 8.67
C GLU A 112 10.00 -14.57 9.63
N ALA A 113 10.32 -14.27 10.89
CA ALA A 113 9.30 -13.83 11.87
C ALA A 113 8.58 -12.55 11.42
N PHE A 114 9.27 -11.62 10.76
CA PHE A 114 8.65 -10.43 10.19
C PHE A 114 7.69 -10.75 9.05
N GLN A 115 8.02 -11.70 8.18
CA GLN A 115 7.11 -12.16 7.14
C GLN A 115 5.87 -12.83 7.76
N ASP A 116 6.05 -13.79 8.66
CA ASP A 116 4.97 -14.58 9.25
C ASP A 116 4.00 -13.75 10.09
N TYR A 117 4.54 -12.93 11.00
CA TYR A 117 3.73 -12.28 12.03
C TYR A 117 3.34 -10.84 11.69
N ARG A 118 3.96 -10.23 10.66
CA ARG A 118 3.61 -8.87 10.21
C ARG A 118 3.11 -8.86 8.78
N MET A 119 3.98 -9.15 7.80
CA MET A 119 3.69 -8.87 6.38
C MET A 119 2.62 -9.79 5.80
N GLN A 120 2.66 -11.08 6.14
CA GLN A 120 1.76 -12.10 5.63
C GLN A 120 0.68 -12.49 6.64
N SER A 121 0.65 -11.81 7.79
CA SER A 121 -0.39 -11.99 8.80
C SER A 121 -1.74 -11.44 8.33
N MET A 122 -2.82 -11.95 8.92
CA MET A 122 -4.14 -11.38 8.77
C MET A 122 -4.69 -10.99 10.14
N PHE A 123 -5.05 -9.71 10.29
CA PHE A 123 -5.70 -9.22 11.50
C PHE A 123 -7.20 -9.46 11.43
N LEU A 124 -7.71 -10.30 12.35
CA LEU A 124 -9.14 -10.55 12.54
C LEU A 124 -9.64 -9.73 13.73
N THR A 125 -10.61 -8.86 13.46
CA THR A 125 -11.32 -8.11 14.50
C THR A 125 -12.24 -9.03 15.31
N ARG A 126 -12.73 -8.56 16.46
CA ARG A 126 -13.77 -9.26 17.23
C ARG A 126 -14.99 -9.61 16.36
N LEU A 127 -15.37 -8.73 15.43
CA LEU A 127 -16.50 -8.94 14.54
C LEU A 127 -16.21 -10.01 13.48
N ASP A 128 -15.00 -10.02 12.91
CA ASP A 128 -14.56 -11.06 11.98
C ASP A 128 -14.61 -12.45 12.62
N VAL A 129 -14.09 -12.54 13.85
CA VAL A 129 -14.09 -13.78 14.63
C VAL A 129 -15.51 -14.26 14.92
N HIS A 130 -16.44 -13.35 15.23
CA HIS A 130 -17.85 -13.70 15.44
C HIS A 130 -18.48 -14.34 14.20
N VAL A 131 -18.28 -13.74 13.03
CA VAL A 131 -18.82 -14.27 11.76
C VAL A 131 -18.26 -15.66 11.46
N LEU A 132 -16.96 -15.87 11.66
CA LEU A 132 -16.32 -17.18 11.51
C LEU A 132 -16.93 -18.25 12.44
N GLN A 133 -17.19 -17.89 13.70
CA GLN A 133 -17.84 -18.79 14.65
C GLN A 133 -19.26 -19.15 14.23
N GLN A 134 -20.03 -18.17 13.74
CA GLN A 134 -21.40 -18.41 13.25
C GLN A 134 -21.41 -19.28 11.99
N LEU A 135 -20.55 -18.99 11.01
CA LEU A 135 -20.41 -19.81 9.82
C LEU A 135 -20.03 -21.25 10.16
N SER A 136 -19.07 -21.44 11.09
CA SER A 136 -18.66 -22.76 11.52
C SER A 136 -19.78 -23.53 12.25
N ALA A 137 -20.53 -22.87 13.13
CA ALA A 137 -21.65 -23.48 13.84
C ALA A 137 -22.80 -23.86 12.87
N ASN A 138 -23.13 -22.96 11.95
CA ASN A 138 -24.16 -23.19 10.93
C ASN A 138 -23.76 -24.31 9.98
N ALA A 139 -22.49 -24.38 9.58
CA ALA A 139 -21.93 -25.46 8.77
C ALA A 139 -22.09 -26.82 9.44
N ALA A 140 -21.71 -26.90 10.73
CA ALA A 140 -21.86 -28.12 11.51
C ALA A 140 -23.33 -28.56 11.67
N ALA A 141 -24.26 -27.62 11.84
CA ALA A 141 -25.69 -27.91 11.99
C ALA A 141 -26.38 -28.33 10.67
N SER A 142 -25.96 -27.73 9.55
CA SER A 142 -26.58 -27.94 8.23
C SER A 142 -25.87 -29.00 7.36
N GLY A 143 -24.70 -29.49 7.79
CA GLY A 143 -23.87 -30.40 7.00
C GLY A 143 -23.25 -29.76 5.77
N THR A 144 -23.15 -28.42 5.74
CA THR A 144 -22.53 -27.66 4.65
C THR A 144 -21.04 -27.47 4.92
N ALA A 145 -20.26 -27.26 3.85
CA ALA A 145 -18.83 -27.00 3.93
C ALA A 145 -18.47 -25.73 3.13
N PRO A 146 -17.33 -25.07 3.42
CA PRO A 146 -16.83 -23.99 2.58
C PRO A 146 -16.56 -24.47 1.14
N PRO A 147 -16.63 -23.58 0.13
CA PRO A 147 -16.93 -22.15 0.28
C PRO A 147 -18.41 -21.88 0.55
N PHE A 148 -18.69 -20.95 1.46
CA PHE A 148 -20.03 -20.50 1.80
C PHE A 148 -20.56 -19.48 0.79
N SER A 149 -21.87 -19.48 0.56
CA SER A 149 -22.52 -18.48 -0.28
C SER A 149 -22.56 -17.11 0.39
N MET A 150 -22.77 -16.06 -0.41
CA MET A 150 -23.03 -14.71 0.10
C MET A 150 -24.23 -14.67 1.06
N GLU A 151 -25.26 -15.47 0.78
CA GLU A 151 -26.43 -15.59 1.66
C GLU A 151 -26.05 -16.15 3.03
N ALA A 152 -25.24 -17.21 3.07
CA ALA A 152 -24.74 -17.78 4.32
C ALA A 152 -23.87 -16.79 5.10
N PHE A 153 -23.02 -16.02 4.41
CA PHE A 153 -22.24 -14.94 5.03
C PHE A 153 -23.14 -13.84 5.63
N LEU A 154 -24.14 -13.36 4.88
CA LEU A 154 -25.07 -12.33 5.36
C LEU A 154 -25.95 -12.82 6.51
N ALA A 155 -26.31 -14.11 6.52
CA ALA A 155 -27.03 -14.72 7.63
C ALA A 155 -26.16 -14.85 8.90
N ALA A 156 -24.84 -15.04 8.74
CA ALA A 156 -23.87 -15.13 9.83
C ALA A 156 -23.28 -13.77 10.25
N GLN A 157 -23.68 -12.67 9.61
CA GLN A 157 -23.11 -11.35 9.83
C GLN A 157 -23.39 -10.83 11.25
N HIS A 158 -22.53 -9.95 11.77
CA HIS A 158 -22.77 -9.34 13.07
C HIS A 158 -24.06 -8.49 13.07
N PRO A 159 -24.91 -8.55 14.12
CA PRO A 159 -26.19 -7.83 14.15
C PRO A 159 -26.09 -6.32 13.87
N ASP A 160 -25.01 -5.69 14.34
CA ASP A 160 -24.75 -4.25 14.13
C ASP A 160 -24.62 -3.87 12.64
N TRP A 161 -24.30 -4.82 11.76
CA TRP A 161 -24.17 -4.56 10.32
C TRP A 161 -25.49 -4.72 9.55
N ALA A 162 -26.45 -5.48 10.08
CA ALA A 162 -27.72 -5.75 9.42
C ALA A 162 -28.54 -4.50 9.05
N PRO A 163 -28.64 -3.45 9.90
CA PRO A 163 -29.40 -2.25 9.54
C PRO A 163 -28.64 -1.32 8.58
N LEU A 164 -27.35 -1.56 8.31
CA LEU A 164 -26.50 -0.65 7.56
C LEU A 164 -26.54 -0.99 6.05
N THR A 165 -26.91 0.00 5.23
CA THR A 165 -26.84 -0.10 3.77
C THR A 165 -25.40 -0.36 3.30
N ARG A 166 -24.42 0.31 3.91
CA ARG A 166 -22.98 0.07 3.70
C ARG A 166 -22.27 -0.01 5.04
N SER A 167 -21.40 -1.01 5.19
CA SER A 167 -20.54 -1.17 6.36
C SER A 167 -19.14 -1.53 5.88
N ARG A 168 -18.19 -0.60 6.05
CA ARG A 168 -16.80 -0.83 5.69
C ARG A 168 -16.23 -2.06 6.42
N GLU A 169 -16.60 -2.25 7.67
CA GLU A 169 -16.17 -3.42 8.46
C GLU A 169 -16.73 -4.73 7.89
N ARG A 170 -17.99 -4.74 7.44
CA ARG A 170 -18.58 -5.90 6.76
C ARG A 170 -17.85 -6.20 5.45
N ASP A 171 -17.56 -5.17 4.65
CA ASP A 171 -16.88 -5.32 3.37
C ASP A 171 -15.42 -5.80 3.55
N GLU A 172 -14.72 -5.29 4.56
CA GLU A 172 -13.39 -5.76 4.98
C GLU A 172 -13.44 -7.21 5.49
N CYS A 173 -14.44 -7.57 6.30
CA CYS A 173 -14.66 -8.94 6.77
C CYS A 173 -14.86 -9.91 5.61
N LEU A 174 -15.78 -9.58 4.70
CA LEU A 174 -16.04 -10.35 3.48
C LEU A 174 -14.76 -10.56 2.67
N SER A 175 -14.00 -9.48 2.42
CA SER A 175 -12.75 -9.55 1.67
C SER A 175 -11.73 -10.49 2.32
N LYS A 176 -11.64 -10.51 3.66
CA LYS A 176 -10.78 -11.44 4.41
C LYS A 176 -11.24 -12.89 4.22
N LEU A 177 -12.53 -13.16 4.34
CA LEU A 177 -13.08 -14.52 4.20
C LEU A 177 -12.95 -15.04 2.76
N GLN A 178 -13.15 -14.18 1.77
CA GLN A 178 -12.90 -14.50 0.35
C GLN A 178 -11.42 -14.82 0.11
N ARG A 179 -10.51 -14.03 0.69
CA ARG A 179 -9.06 -14.30 0.61
C ARG A 179 -8.67 -15.64 1.26
N MET A 180 -9.41 -16.09 2.27
CA MET A 180 -9.25 -17.42 2.87
C MET A 180 -9.92 -18.55 2.05
N GLY A 181 -10.66 -18.23 0.98
CA GLY A 181 -11.47 -19.20 0.23
C GLY A 181 -12.70 -19.70 0.98
N LEU A 182 -13.12 -19.01 2.05
CA LEU A 182 -14.23 -19.42 2.90
C LEU A 182 -15.59 -18.93 2.38
N VAL A 183 -15.62 -17.82 1.64
CA VAL A 183 -16.84 -17.26 1.06
C VAL A 183 -16.59 -17.00 -0.42
N VAL A 184 -17.57 -17.30 -1.27
CA VAL A 184 -17.54 -16.98 -2.70
C VAL A 184 -18.60 -15.95 -3.04
N ASP A 185 -18.32 -15.13 -4.06
CA ASP A 185 -19.34 -14.31 -4.68
C ASP A 185 -20.40 -15.23 -5.31
N GLY A 186 -21.68 -14.90 -5.14
CA GLY A 186 -22.76 -15.65 -5.76
C GLY A 186 -22.57 -15.64 -7.28
N GLU A 187 -22.60 -16.84 -7.87
CA GLU A 187 -22.51 -17.18 -9.30
C GLU A 187 -22.19 -16.00 -10.25
N THR A 188 -20.96 -16.00 -10.79
CA THR A 188 -20.73 -15.43 -12.13
C THR A 188 -21.43 -16.35 -13.13
N THR A 189 -22.69 -16.07 -13.42
CA THR A 189 -23.36 -16.59 -14.61
C THR A 189 -23.13 -15.65 -15.79
#